data_AF-A0A810PZK2-F1
#
_entry.id   AF-A0A810PZK2-F1
#
_cell.length_a   1.000
_cell.length_b   1.000
_cell.length_c   1.000
_cell.angle_alpha   90.00
_cell.angle_beta   90.00
_cell.angle_gamma   90.00
#
_symmetry.space_group_name_H-M   'P 1'
#
loop_
_entity.id
_entity.type
_entity.pdbx_description
1 polymer ?
#
loop_
_entity_poly.entity_id
_entity_poly.type
_entity_poly.pdbx_seq_one_letter_code
_entity_poly.pdbx_strand_id
1 'polypeptide(L)'
;MTVVDEWNKLDRNRERRERDHENLRGDVPLEFQAVPEPRIAPLWMNLPRFRQLCQGNFLDIIFSCPYELHELTANRFLSKLFFTLSDEQKEVLYYLFVKQYSTTRLAAIRGQSDRNIRKLRMTIQKKLQRRMYEHLSEKLERDYSITLREREFVEEYEALLQTMGKDAVIRRENKTKPRKKKAALDDDKDG
;
A
#
# COMPACT_ATOMS: atom_id res chain seq x y z
N MET A 1 -12.15 -45.46 35.20
CA MET A 1 -11.06 -44.47 35.13
C MET A 1 -11.03 -43.76 36.47
N THR A 2 -10.06 -44.10 37.30
CA THR A 2 -9.92 -43.55 38.64
C THR A 2 -9.33 -42.14 38.55
N VAL A 3 -9.72 -41.22 39.44
CA VAL A 3 -9.18 -39.85 39.49
C VAL A 3 -7.64 -39.88 39.46
N VAL A 4 -7.03 -40.85 40.13
CA VAL A 4 -5.57 -41.09 40.15
C VAL A 4 -4.97 -41.24 38.74
N ASP A 5 -5.66 -41.88 37.80
CA ASP A 5 -5.15 -42.10 36.44
C ASP A 5 -5.10 -40.79 35.63
N GLU A 6 -6.04 -39.88 35.88
CA GLU A 6 -6.06 -38.55 35.25
C GLU A 6 -4.94 -37.67 35.81
N TRP A 7 -4.68 -37.73 37.11
CA TRP A 7 -3.56 -37.03 37.74
C TRP A 7 -2.21 -37.54 37.22
N ASN A 8 -2.03 -38.86 37.13
CA ASN A 8 -0.84 -39.46 36.55
C ASN A 8 -0.63 -39.10 35.07
N LYS A 9 -1.71 -38.81 34.32
CA LYS A 9 -1.62 -38.32 32.94
C LYS A 9 -1.22 -36.84 32.89
N LEU A 10 -1.77 -36.01 33.78
CA LEU A 10 -1.43 -34.59 33.86
C LEU A 10 0.02 -34.37 34.30
N ASP A 11 0.50 -35.18 35.23
CA ASP A 11 1.87 -35.07 35.75
C ASP A 11 2.91 -35.44 34.67
N ARG A 12 2.68 -36.54 33.94
CA ARG A 12 3.51 -36.89 32.76
C ARG A 12 3.52 -35.80 31.68
N ASN A 13 2.39 -35.10 31.48
CA ASN A 13 2.31 -33.98 30.54
C ASN A 13 3.03 -32.71 31.05
N ARG A 14 3.15 -32.54 32.36
CA ARG A 14 3.95 -31.48 32.97
C ARG A 14 5.44 -31.77 32.76
N GLU A 15 5.91 -32.97 33.11
CA GLU A 15 7.30 -33.38 32.92
C GLU A 15 7.74 -33.32 31.44
N ARG A 16 6.84 -33.68 30.52
CA ARG A 16 7.10 -33.54 29.07
C ARG A 16 7.34 -32.08 28.67
N ARG A 17 6.52 -31.15 29.17
CA ARG A 17 6.66 -29.71 28.88
C ARG A 17 7.94 -29.15 29.48
N GLU A 18 8.29 -29.53 30.70
CA GLU A 18 9.52 -29.09 31.36
C GLU A 18 10.76 -29.57 30.60
N ARG A 19 10.79 -30.85 30.17
CA ARG A 19 11.87 -31.38 29.33
C ARG A 19 11.95 -30.71 27.95
N ASP A 20 10.82 -30.43 27.30
CA ASP A 20 10.83 -29.70 26.03
C ASP A 20 11.37 -28.27 26.22
N HIS A 21 11.04 -27.60 27.34
CA HIS A 21 11.57 -26.27 27.66
C HIS A 21 13.08 -26.28 27.95
N GLU A 22 13.60 -27.32 28.60
CA GLU A 22 15.03 -27.49 28.85
C GLU A 22 15.80 -27.88 27.57
N ASN A 23 15.27 -28.80 26.77
CA ASN A 23 15.92 -29.25 25.53
C ASN A 23 15.91 -28.19 24.42
N LEU A 24 14.93 -27.28 24.42
CA LEU A 24 14.85 -26.16 23.47
C LEU A 24 15.68 -24.94 23.90
N ARG A 25 16.25 -24.93 25.11
CA ARG A 25 17.34 -23.99 25.44
C ARG A 25 18.61 -24.49 24.77
N GLY A 26 18.93 -23.95 23.60
CA GLY A 26 20.25 -24.15 23.00
C GLY A 26 21.37 -23.70 23.95
N ASP A 27 22.58 -24.22 23.72
CA ASP A 27 23.82 -23.96 24.50
C ASP A 27 24.30 -22.49 24.48
N VAL A 28 23.49 -21.61 23.89
CA VAL A 28 23.73 -20.18 23.76
C VAL A 28 23.09 -19.51 24.97
N PRO A 29 23.88 -18.94 25.91
CA PRO A 29 23.34 -18.23 27.05
C PRO A 29 22.35 -17.15 26.59
N LEU A 30 21.31 -16.87 27.38
CA LEU A 30 20.40 -15.74 27.13
C LEU A 30 21.14 -14.39 26.98
N GLU A 31 22.38 -14.34 27.46
CA GLU A 31 23.29 -13.22 27.45
C GLU A 31 24.26 -13.20 26.26
N PHE A 32 24.19 -14.16 25.34
CA PHE A 32 25.03 -14.16 24.16
C PHE A 32 24.66 -12.96 23.28
N GLN A 33 25.55 -11.97 23.21
CA GLN A 33 25.36 -10.61 22.66
C GLN A 33 24.56 -9.62 23.54
N ALA A 34 24.26 -9.95 24.81
CA ALA A 34 23.74 -8.95 25.73
C ALA A 34 24.84 -7.94 26.06
N VAL A 35 24.57 -6.66 25.79
CA VAL A 35 25.51 -5.58 26.07
C VAL A 35 25.57 -5.37 27.60
N PRO A 36 26.78 -5.39 28.24
CA PRO A 36 26.94 -5.34 29.70
C PRO A 36 26.29 -4.13 30.38
N GLU A 37 26.20 -3.02 29.66
CA GLU A 37 25.41 -1.84 30.02
C GLU A 37 24.55 -1.49 28.80
N PRO A 38 23.23 -1.72 28.83
CA PRO A 38 22.37 -1.14 27.82
C PRO A 38 22.35 0.37 28.09
N ARG A 39 23.34 1.10 27.56
CA ARG A 39 23.18 2.53 27.31
C ARG A 39 21.87 2.61 26.55
N ILE A 40 20.85 3.19 27.17
CA ILE A 40 19.51 3.26 26.62
C ILE A 40 19.64 4.03 25.31
N ALA A 41 19.82 3.30 24.21
CA ALA A 41 19.78 3.88 22.89
C ALA A 41 18.37 4.45 22.80
N PRO A 42 18.21 5.77 22.61
CA PRO A 42 16.90 6.38 22.52
C PRO A 42 16.06 5.58 21.52
N LEU A 43 14.78 5.31 21.80
CA LEU A 43 13.95 4.46 20.95
C LEU A 43 13.94 4.92 19.48
N TRP A 44 14.12 6.21 19.22
CA TRP A 44 14.23 6.75 17.87
C TRP A 44 15.46 6.25 17.11
N MET A 45 16.57 5.92 17.79
CA MET A 45 17.75 5.30 17.17
C MET A 45 17.50 3.85 16.72
N ASN A 46 16.46 3.21 17.26
CA ASN A 46 16.04 1.87 16.84
C ASN A 46 15.07 1.87 15.65
N LEU A 47 14.63 3.04 15.18
CA LEU A 47 13.76 3.12 14.01
C LEU A 47 14.49 2.58 12.77
N PRO A 48 13.86 1.74 11.93
CA PRO A 48 14.50 1.18 10.74
C PRO A 48 15.13 2.24 9.82
N ARG A 49 14.47 3.39 9.67
CA ARG A 49 14.99 4.52 8.88
C ARG A 49 16.27 5.10 9.45
N PHE A 50 16.36 5.23 10.76
CA PHE A 50 17.55 5.75 11.41
C PHE A 50 18.71 4.76 11.28
N ARG A 51 18.44 3.46 11.42
CA ARG A 51 19.45 2.41 11.17
C ARG A 51 19.95 2.42 9.73
N GLN A 52 19.05 2.55 8.75
CA GLN A 52 19.41 2.67 7.34
C GLN A 52 20.29 3.91 7.08
N LEU A 53 19.95 5.05 7.68
CA LEU A 53 20.75 6.27 7.59
C LEU A 53 22.16 6.07 8.15
N CYS A 54 22.28 5.49 9.35
CA CYS A 54 23.57 5.19 9.96
C CYS A 54 24.40 4.15 9.17
N GLN A 55 23.74 3.26 8.43
CA GLN A 55 24.39 2.30 7.53
C GLN A 55 24.84 2.92 6.19
N GLY A 56 24.53 4.19 5.92
CA GLY A 56 24.79 4.83 4.63
C GLY A 56 23.77 4.49 3.54
N ASN A 57 22.68 3.78 3.88
CA ASN A 57 21.59 3.45 2.97
C ASN A 57 20.54 4.58 2.97
N PHE A 58 20.91 5.74 2.42
CA PHE A 58 20.09 6.97 2.49
C PHE A 58 19.23 7.26 1.25
N LEU A 59 19.39 6.53 0.15
CA LEU A 59 18.66 6.84 -1.10
C LEU A 59 17.13 6.83 -0.90
N ASP A 60 16.60 5.84 -0.20
CA ASP A 60 15.17 5.74 0.13
C ASP A 60 14.68 6.86 1.07
N ILE A 61 15.60 7.51 1.78
CA ILE A 61 15.34 8.60 2.70
C ILE A 61 15.35 9.94 1.93
N ILE A 62 16.32 10.14 1.05
CA ILE A 62 16.46 11.37 0.27
C ILE A 62 15.33 11.47 -0.77
N PHE A 63 15.01 10.40 -1.49
CA PHE A 63 13.91 10.38 -2.47
C PHE A 63 12.54 10.08 -1.83
N SER A 64 12.37 10.43 -0.56
CA SER A 64 11.11 10.23 0.17
C SER A 64 10.12 11.41 0.08
N CYS A 65 10.38 12.35 -0.83
CA CYS A 65 9.58 13.55 -0.98
C CYS A 65 8.41 13.35 -1.97
N PRO A 66 7.15 13.62 -1.58
CA PRO A 66 6.02 13.53 -2.49
C PRO A 66 6.09 14.53 -3.65
N TYR A 67 6.74 15.68 -3.47
CA TYR A 67 6.76 16.77 -4.46
C TYR A 67 7.73 16.51 -5.62
N GLU A 68 8.72 15.63 -5.39
CA GLU A 68 9.74 15.20 -6.35
C GLU A 68 9.32 13.96 -7.15
N LEU A 69 8.01 13.62 -7.16
CA LEU A 69 7.48 12.46 -7.89
C LEU A 69 7.94 12.38 -9.35
N HIS A 70 8.17 13.53 -9.99
CA HIS A 70 8.64 13.63 -11.37
C HIS A 70 10.08 13.14 -11.59
N GLU A 71 10.89 13.07 -10.54
CA GLU A 71 12.27 12.54 -10.58
C GLU A 71 12.30 11.00 -10.48
N LEU A 72 11.22 10.37 -10.01
CA LEU A 72 11.13 8.91 -9.87
C LEU A 72 10.97 8.17 -11.20
N THR A 73 10.83 8.88 -12.32
CA THR A 73 10.65 8.28 -13.65
C THR A 73 11.67 8.80 -14.65
N ALA A 74 12.36 7.89 -15.33
CA ALA A 74 13.27 8.23 -16.44
C ALA A 74 12.54 8.65 -17.73
N ASN A 75 11.24 8.36 -17.85
CA ASN A 75 10.47 8.74 -19.03
C ASN A 75 10.15 10.25 -19.02
N ARG A 76 10.66 10.97 -20.02
CA ARG A 76 10.49 12.42 -20.17
C ARG A 76 9.03 12.87 -20.20
N PHE A 77 8.15 12.11 -20.85
CA PHE A 77 6.72 12.42 -20.89
C PHE A 77 6.09 12.31 -19.50
N LEU A 78 6.33 11.18 -18.81
CA LEU A 78 5.78 10.95 -17.47
C LEU A 78 6.32 11.96 -16.45
N SER A 79 7.62 12.28 -16.53
CA SER A 79 8.22 13.30 -15.67
C SER A 79 7.54 14.67 -15.84
N LYS A 80 7.37 15.12 -17.10
CA LYS A 80 6.60 16.36 -17.39
C LYS A 80 5.16 16.26 -16.92
N LEU A 81 4.50 15.12 -17.12
CA LEU A 81 3.12 14.90 -16.71
C LEU A 81 2.96 15.08 -15.21
N PHE A 82 3.82 14.44 -14.41
CA PHE A 82 3.80 14.56 -12.94
C PHE A 82 4.19 15.96 -12.47
N PHE A 83 5.10 16.64 -13.17
CA PHE A 83 5.47 18.01 -12.85
C PHE A 83 4.27 18.97 -12.91
N THR A 84 3.34 18.77 -13.84
CA THR A 84 2.12 19.60 -13.99
C THR A 84 1.00 19.33 -12.98
N LEU A 85 1.17 18.32 -12.10
CA LEU A 85 0.22 18.06 -11.02
C LEU A 85 0.39 19.08 -9.90
N SER A 86 -0.69 19.40 -9.18
CA SER A 86 -0.56 20.21 -7.96
C SER A 86 0.14 19.42 -6.86
N ASP A 87 0.68 20.11 -5.86
CA ASP A 87 1.40 19.47 -4.76
C ASP A 87 0.50 18.51 -3.97
N GLU A 88 -0.77 18.88 -3.77
CA GLU A 88 -1.76 17.98 -3.17
C GLU A 88 -1.96 16.70 -3.99
N GLN A 89 -2.04 16.83 -5.31
CA GLN A 89 -2.22 15.72 -6.24
C GLN A 89 -1.00 14.79 -6.23
N LYS A 90 0.21 15.37 -6.24
CA LYS A 90 1.48 14.62 -6.15
C LYS A 90 1.55 13.84 -4.85
N GLU A 91 1.20 14.46 -3.73
CA GLU A 91 1.22 13.82 -2.42
C GLU A 91 0.23 12.65 -2.33
N VAL A 92 -1.01 12.82 -2.81
CA VAL A 92 -1.97 11.70 -2.85
C VAL A 92 -1.47 10.57 -3.74
N LEU A 93 -0.93 10.89 -4.92
CA LEU A 93 -0.42 9.90 -5.85
C LEU A 93 0.78 9.15 -5.24
N TYR A 94 1.71 9.87 -4.61
CA TYR A 94 2.88 9.31 -3.94
C TYR A 94 2.49 8.30 -2.87
N TYR A 95 1.62 8.68 -1.93
CA TYR A 95 1.24 7.77 -0.85
C TYR A 95 0.43 6.57 -1.33
N LEU A 96 -0.46 6.75 -2.32
CA LEU A 96 -1.30 5.67 -2.81
C LEU A 96 -0.54 4.67 -3.70
N PHE A 97 0.34 5.15 -4.59
CA PHE A 97 0.99 4.29 -5.58
C PHE A 97 2.42 3.92 -5.23
N VAL A 98 3.21 4.86 -4.70
CA VAL A 98 4.62 4.60 -4.34
C VAL A 98 4.70 3.93 -2.97
N LYS A 99 4.01 4.50 -1.96
CA LYS A 99 4.00 3.93 -0.59
C LYS A 99 2.91 2.88 -0.35
N GLN A 100 2.00 2.68 -1.32
CA GLN A 100 0.92 1.69 -1.26
C GLN A 100 0.04 1.79 -0.01
N TYR A 101 -0.22 3.01 0.46
CA TYR A 101 -1.11 3.24 1.60
C TYR A 101 -2.58 3.05 1.22
N SER A 102 -3.39 2.60 2.19
CA SER A 102 -4.83 2.60 2.03
C SER A 102 -5.38 4.04 1.99
N THR A 103 -6.54 4.23 1.36
CA THR A 103 -7.20 5.53 1.33
C THR A 103 -7.59 6.00 2.75
N THR A 104 -7.91 5.07 3.65
CA THR A 104 -8.19 5.35 5.07
C THR A 104 -6.96 5.86 5.82
N ARG A 105 -5.78 5.27 5.58
CA ARG A 105 -4.54 5.70 6.20
C ARG A 105 -4.11 7.08 5.69
N LEU A 106 -4.21 7.31 4.39
CA LEU A 106 -3.89 8.61 3.80
C LEU A 106 -4.84 9.71 4.29
N ALA A 107 -6.14 9.39 4.40
CA ALA A 107 -7.14 10.29 4.95
C ALA A 107 -6.81 10.70 6.39
N ALA A 108 -6.38 9.75 7.24
CA ALA A 108 -5.95 10.03 8.61
C ALA A 108 -4.71 10.94 8.65
N ILE A 109 -3.71 10.70 7.79
CA ILE A 109 -2.49 11.52 7.71
C ILE A 109 -2.82 12.97 7.33
N ARG A 110 -3.74 13.16 6.37
CA ARG A 110 -4.13 14.51 5.90
C ARG A 110 -5.21 15.18 6.74
N GLY A 111 -5.78 14.50 7.75
CA GLY A 111 -6.94 15.01 8.50
C GLY A 111 -8.18 15.23 7.64
N GLN A 112 -8.37 14.44 6.57
CA GLN A 112 -9.49 14.56 5.64
C GLN A 112 -10.40 13.33 5.69
N SER A 113 -11.59 13.42 5.09
CA SER A 113 -12.43 12.24 4.91
C SER A 113 -11.90 11.33 3.79
N ASP A 114 -12.03 10.03 3.99
CA ASP A 114 -11.70 9.00 2.99
C ASP A 114 -12.51 9.17 1.68
N ARG A 115 -13.71 9.77 1.75
CA ARG A 115 -14.48 10.19 0.56
C ARG A 115 -13.75 11.29 -0.23
N ASN A 116 -13.13 12.26 0.44
CA ASN A 116 -12.41 13.34 -0.24
C ASN A 116 -11.18 12.80 -0.98
N ILE A 117 -10.42 11.90 -0.34
CA ILE A 117 -9.27 11.23 -0.95
C ILE A 117 -9.68 10.45 -2.21
N ARG A 118 -10.80 9.73 -2.17
CA ARG A 118 -11.34 9.04 -3.36
C ARG A 118 -11.72 10.01 -4.49
N LYS A 119 -12.34 11.14 -4.15
CA LYS A 119 -12.68 12.18 -5.15
C LYS A 119 -11.41 12.76 -5.78
N LEU A 120 -10.41 13.12 -4.97
CA LEU A 120 -9.15 13.65 -5.46
C LEU A 120 -8.41 12.64 -6.34
N ARG A 121 -8.38 11.36 -5.94
CA ARG A 121 -7.85 10.26 -6.77
C ARG A 121 -8.54 10.18 -8.13
N MET A 122 -9.86 10.31 -8.16
CA MET A 122 -10.62 10.30 -9.42
C MET A 122 -10.24 11.50 -10.30
N THR A 123 -10.11 12.69 -9.73
CA THR A 123 -9.68 13.90 -10.45
C THR A 123 -8.28 13.73 -11.05
N ILE A 124 -7.34 13.20 -10.27
CA ILE A 124 -5.98 12.89 -10.73
C ILE A 124 -6.05 11.90 -11.90
N GLN A 125 -6.81 10.82 -11.75
CA GLN A 125 -6.97 9.81 -12.79
C GLN A 125 -7.53 10.39 -14.09
N LYS A 126 -8.57 11.24 -14.03
CA LYS A 126 -9.11 11.93 -15.21
C LYS A 126 -8.02 12.74 -15.92
N LYS A 127 -7.26 13.54 -15.15
CA LYS A 127 -6.23 14.44 -15.67
C LYS A 127 -5.08 13.65 -16.32
N LEU A 128 -4.63 12.58 -15.68
CA LEU A 128 -3.57 11.72 -16.21
C LEU A 128 -3.99 11.00 -17.49
N GLN A 129 -5.20 10.40 -17.51
CA GLN A 129 -5.68 9.67 -18.68
C GLN A 129 -5.88 10.60 -19.88
N ARG A 130 -6.45 11.80 -19.66
CA ARG A 130 -6.61 12.78 -20.74
C ARG A 130 -5.28 13.18 -21.36
N ARG A 131 -4.27 13.50 -20.53
CA ARG A 131 -2.92 13.86 -21.02
C ARG A 131 -2.22 12.70 -21.71
N MET A 132 -2.42 11.47 -21.21
CA MET A 132 -1.89 10.27 -21.85
C MET A 132 -2.52 10.06 -23.23
N TYR A 133 -3.83 10.22 -23.34
CA TYR A 133 -4.54 10.14 -24.61
C TYR A 133 -4.03 11.19 -25.61
N GLU A 134 -4.00 12.48 -25.21
CA GLU A 134 -3.45 13.57 -26.04
C GLU A 134 -2.05 13.22 -26.59
N HIS A 135 -1.16 12.70 -25.73
CA HIS A 135 0.20 12.32 -26.13
C HIS A 135 0.25 11.12 -27.09
N LEU A 136 -0.58 10.10 -26.86
CA LEU A 136 -0.61 8.90 -27.71
C LEU A 136 -1.27 9.18 -29.07
N SER A 137 -2.29 10.04 -29.11
CA SER A 137 -2.89 10.52 -30.36
C SER A 137 -1.86 11.30 -31.20
N GLU A 138 -1.14 12.26 -30.60
CA GLU A 138 -0.06 12.98 -31.29
C GLU A 138 1.04 12.04 -31.80
N LYS A 139 1.32 10.98 -31.04
CA LYS A 139 2.31 9.96 -31.42
C LYS A 139 1.82 9.13 -32.62
N LEU A 140 0.53 8.78 -32.66
CA LEU A 140 -0.10 8.05 -33.76
C LEU A 140 -0.18 8.90 -35.04
N GLU A 141 -0.52 10.19 -34.92
CA GLU A 141 -0.56 11.14 -36.05
C GLU A 141 0.82 11.32 -36.72
N ARG A 142 1.91 11.10 -35.98
CA ARG A 142 3.28 11.19 -36.47
C ARG A 142 3.85 9.84 -36.93
N ASP A 143 3.00 8.82 -37.07
CA ASP A 143 3.35 7.46 -37.48
C ASP A 143 4.43 6.79 -36.60
N TYR A 144 4.54 7.18 -35.32
CA TYR A 144 5.45 6.51 -34.39
C TYR A 144 4.86 5.17 -33.93
N SER A 145 5.74 4.21 -33.63
CA SER A 145 5.31 2.91 -33.11
C SER A 145 4.72 3.00 -31.71
N ILE A 146 3.57 2.37 -31.53
CA ILE A 146 2.80 2.32 -30.28
C ILE A 146 2.70 0.85 -29.84
N THR A 147 2.79 0.61 -28.53
CA THR A 147 2.65 -0.74 -27.96
C THR A 147 1.19 -1.20 -27.98
N LEU A 148 0.94 -2.51 -27.94
CA LEU A 148 -0.43 -3.06 -27.93
C LEU A 148 -1.29 -2.46 -26.80
N ARG A 149 -0.71 -2.30 -25.60
CA ARG A 149 -1.41 -1.71 -24.44
C ARG A 149 -1.76 -0.23 -24.62
N GLU A 150 -0.87 0.53 -25.24
CA GLU A 150 -1.13 1.93 -25.54
C GLU A 150 -2.24 2.06 -26.60
N ARG A 151 -2.27 1.14 -27.58
CA ARG A 151 -3.35 1.07 -28.57
C ARG A 151 -4.70 0.70 -27.94
N GLU A 152 -4.74 -0.36 -27.11
CA GLU A 152 -5.93 -0.74 -26.34
C GLU A 152 -6.45 0.44 -25.51
N PHE A 153 -5.56 1.17 -24.84
CA PHE A 153 -5.91 2.36 -24.06
C PHE A 153 -6.55 3.46 -24.93
N VAL A 154 -5.98 3.75 -26.10
CA VAL A 154 -6.51 4.77 -27.03
C VAL A 154 -7.92 4.38 -27.49
N GLU A 155 -8.11 3.13 -27.93
CA GLU A 155 -9.40 2.62 -28.41
C GLU A 155 -10.47 2.65 -27.29
N GLU A 156 -10.14 2.18 -26.08
CA GLU A 156 -11.04 2.23 -24.92
C GLU A 156 -11.39 3.68 -24.52
N TYR A 157 -10.39 4.57 -24.51
CA TYR A 157 -10.60 5.96 -24.11
C TYR A 157 -11.44 6.72 -25.13
N GLU A 158 -11.27 6.46 -26.43
CA GLU A 158 -12.08 7.04 -27.50
C GLU A 158 -13.55 6.61 -27.41
N ALA A 159 -13.81 5.32 -27.20
CA ALA A 159 -15.18 4.83 -26.99
C ALA A 159 -15.85 5.51 -25.78
N LEU A 160 -15.09 5.74 -24.69
CA LEU A 160 -15.57 6.47 -23.53
C LEU A 160 -15.74 7.97 -23.80
N LEU A 161 -14.88 8.57 -24.61
CA LEU A 161 -14.98 9.98 -25.01
C LEU A 161 -16.25 10.21 -25.84
N GLN A 162 -16.58 9.28 -26.75
CA GLN A 162 -17.81 9.35 -27.55
C GLN A 162 -19.07 9.23 -26.70
N THR A 163 -19.04 8.41 -25.64
CA THR A 163 -20.22 8.15 -24.79
C THR A 163 -20.39 9.15 -23.64
N MET A 164 -19.30 9.58 -22.99
CA MET A 164 -19.31 10.41 -21.79
C MET A 164 -18.70 11.81 -21.97
N GLY A 165 -18.11 12.10 -23.14
CA GLY A 165 -17.50 13.39 -23.46
C GLY A 165 -16.44 13.81 -22.43
N LYS A 166 -16.66 14.96 -21.79
CA LYS A 166 -15.72 15.55 -20.82
C LYS A 166 -15.50 14.70 -19.56
N ASP A 167 -16.42 13.80 -19.25
CA ASP A 167 -16.35 12.99 -18.03
C ASP A 167 -15.71 11.61 -18.22
N ALA A 168 -15.19 11.32 -19.43
CA ALA A 168 -14.53 10.07 -19.80
C ALA A 168 -13.37 9.70 -18.86
N VAL A 169 -13.46 8.50 -18.27
CA VAL A 169 -12.43 7.91 -17.41
C VAL A 169 -12.49 6.40 -17.51
N ILE A 170 -11.40 5.78 -17.93
CA ILE A 170 -11.24 4.32 -17.88
C ILE A 170 -11.11 3.93 -16.41
N ARG A 171 -12.04 3.11 -15.92
CA ARG A 171 -12.00 2.56 -14.56
C ARG A 171 -11.56 1.11 -14.62
N ARG A 172 -10.65 0.73 -13.73
CA ARG A 172 -10.29 -0.68 -13.58
C ARG A 172 -11.52 -1.46 -13.14
N GLU A 173 -11.84 -2.53 -13.85
CA GLU A 173 -12.91 -3.44 -13.45
C GLU A 173 -12.61 -4.04 -12.08
N ASN A 174 -13.54 -3.88 -11.14
CA ASN A 174 -13.45 -4.54 -9.85
C ASN A 174 -13.75 -6.02 -10.06
N LYS A 175 -12.72 -6.87 -9.98
CA LYS A 175 -12.86 -8.33 -10.09
C LYS A 175 -13.77 -8.95 -9.02
N THR A 176 -14.07 -8.23 -7.94
CA THR A 176 -14.95 -8.68 -6.87
C THR A 176 -16.37 -8.17 -7.08
N LYS A 177 -17.32 -9.11 -7.21
CA LYS A 177 -18.75 -8.79 -7.25
C LYS A 177 -19.16 -8.06 -5.96
N PRO A 178 -20.07 -7.07 -6.02
CA PRO A 178 -20.56 -6.40 -4.82
C PRO A 178 -21.10 -7.44 -3.84
N ARG A 179 -20.64 -7.39 -2.58
CA ARG A 179 -21.17 -8.28 -1.54
C ARG A 179 -22.65 -7.94 -1.35
N LYS A 180 -23.55 -8.91 -1.57
CA LYS A 180 -24.99 -8.75 -1.29
C LYS A 180 -25.13 -8.26 0.16
N LYS A 181 -25.98 -7.26 0.39
CA LYS A 181 -26.31 -6.81 1.74
C LYS A 181 -26.78 -8.04 2.52
N LYS A 182 -26.23 -8.26 3.72
CA LYS A 182 -26.82 -9.25 4.64
C LYS A 182 -28.25 -8.77 4.89
N ALA A 183 -29.24 -9.65 4.69
CA ALA A 183 -30.59 -9.38 5.17
C ALA A 183 -30.49 -9.05 6.65
N ALA A 184 -31.19 -8.00 7.09
CA ALA A 184 -31.40 -7.80 8.51
C ALA A 184 -32.05 -9.08 9.04
N LEU A 185 -31.50 -9.66 10.10
CA LEU A 185 -32.22 -10.69 10.85
C LEU A 185 -33.48 -9.98 11.36
N ASP A 186 -34.65 -10.51 10.99
CA ASP A 186 -35.93 -10.05 11.52
C ASP A 186 -35.86 -10.12 13.06
N ASP A 187 -35.97 -8.97 13.71
CA ASP A 187 -36.34 -8.89 15.12
C ASP A 187 -37.83 -9.23 15.22
N ASP A 188 -38.17 -10.51 15.04
CA ASP A 188 -39.51 -11.01 15.34
C ASP A 188 -39.68 -11.10 16.85
N LYS A 189 -40.21 -9.99 17.37
CA LYS A 189 -41.12 -9.84 18.53
C LYS A 189 -41.27 -11.09 19.42
N ASP A 190 -40.68 -11.02 20.61
CA ASP A 190 -41.21 -11.71 21.78
C ASP A 190 -42.63 -11.17 22.06
N GLY A 191 -43.60 -12.07 22.04
CA GLY A 191 -44.98 -11.88 22.51
C GLY A 191 -45.29 -12.91 23.57
#